data_AF-A0A7J2NKA4-F1
#
_entry.id   AF-A0A7J2NKA4-F1
#
_cell.length_a   1.000
_cell.length_b   1.000
_cell.length_c   1.000
_cell.angle_alpha   90.00
_cell.angle_beta   90.00
_cell.angle_gamma   90.00
#
_symmetry.space_group_name_H-M   'P 1'
#
loop_
_entity.id
_entity.type
_entity.pdbx_description
1 polymer ?
#
loop_
_entity_poly.entity_id
_entity_poly.type
_entity_poly.pdbx_seq_one_letter_code
_entity_poly.pdbx_strand_id
1 'polypeptide(L)'
;MRSRGDLGRHELIGLEVEVVSSTHPGYVGMKGRVVDETKRMLVIDKDGGEKRLPKRACVFEFIVGDKRERIEGTEIEFRPEDRIKRVK
;
A
#
# COMPACT_ATOMS: atom_id res chain seq x y z
N MET A 1 11.85 -2.51 16.87
CA MET A 1 12.00 -3.70 16.02
C MET A 1 10.65 -3.90 15.33
N ARG A 2 10.54 -3.67 14.01
CA ARG A 2 9.25 -3.73 13.29
C ARG A 2 8.94 -5.21 13.01
N SER A 3 8.00 -5.77 13.78
CA SER A 3 7.60 -7.19 13.73
C SER A 3 6.71 -7.48 12.51
N ARG A 4 6.88 -8.68 11.94
CA ARG A 4 6.05 -9.26 10.87
C ARG A 4 4.55 -9.11 11.17
N GLY A 5 3.77 -8.61 10.21
CA GLY A 5 2.31 -8.82 10.17
C GLY A 5 1.42 -7.58 10.41
N ASP A 6 1.97 -6.43 10.77
CA ASP A 6 1.17 -5.23 11.09
C ASP A 6 1.24 -4.14 10.01
N LEU A 7 1.63 -4.43 8.76
CA LEU A 7 1.50 -3.44 7.67
C LEU A 7 0.07 -2.89 7.60
N GLY A 8 -0.92 -3.74 7.87
CA GLY A 8 -2.31 -3.36 8.02
C GLY A 8 -2.59 -2.35 9.13
N ARG A 9 -1.72 -2.12 10.11
CA ARG A 9 -1.90 -1.11 11.17
C ARG A 9 -0.89 0.05 11.13
N HIS A 10 0.18 -0.09 10.37
CA HIS A 10 1.26 0.88 10.32
C HIS A 10 1.05 1.96 9.25
N GLU A 11 1.76 3.07 9.45
CA GLU A 11 1.88 4.16 8.48
C GLU A 11 2.49 3.64 7.17
N LEU A 12 1.73 3.77 6.08
CA LEU A 12 2.17 3.37 4.74
C LEU A 12 2.94 4.49 4.04
N ILE A 13 2.69 5.75 4.44
CA ILE A 13 3.34 6.93 3.87
C ILE A 13 4.85 6.83 4.08
N GLY A 14 5.59 7.10 3.00
CA GLY A 14 7.04 7.08 2.98
C GLY A 14 7.66 5.71 2.68
N LEU A 15 6.89 4.63 2.64
CA LEU A 15 7.36 3.31 2.20
C LEU A 15 7.48 3.24 0.68
N GLU A 16 8.43 2.44 0.20
CA GLU A 16 8.46 2.02 -1.20
C GLU A 16 7.43 0.91 -1.43
N VAL A 17 6.72 0.98 -2.54
CA VAL A 17 5.66 0.05 -2.90
C VAL A 17 5.68 -0.27 -4.39
N GLU A 18 5.32 -1.51 -4.72
CA GLU A 18 5.08 -1.99 -6.08
C GLU A 18 3.71 -2.66 -6.19
N VAL A 19 3.01 -2.42 -7.30
CA VAL A 19 1.77 -3.14 -7.64
C VAL A 19 2.12 -4.45 -8.35
N VAL A 20 2.02 -5.55 -7.62
CA VAL A 20 2.37 -6.90 -8.11
C VAL A 20 1.20 -7.62 -8.79
N SER A 21 -0.04 -7.16 -8.55
CA SER A 21 -1.22 -7.64 -9.24
C SER A 21 -2.32 -6.58 -9.22
N SER A 22 -3.13 -6.53 -10.28
CA SER A 22 -4.30 -5.65 -10.32
C SER A 22 -5.37 -6.19 -11.27
N THR A 23 -6.63 -5.87 -10.97
CA THR A 23 -7.75 -6.06 -11.91
C THR A 23 -7.64 -5.15 -13.14
N HIS A 24 -6.83 -4.10 -13.09
CA HIS A 24 -6.53 -3.23 -14.21
C HIS A 24 -5.06 -3.41 -14.63
N PRO A 25 -4.77 -4.00 -15.81
CA PRO A 25 -3.41 -4.34 -16.22
C PRO A 25 -2.44 -3.15 -16.23
N GLY A 26 -2.95 -1.94 -16.51
CA GLY A 26 -2.14 -0.72 -16.54
C GLY A 26 -1.50 -0.33 -15.20
N TYR A 27 -1.98 -0.87 -14.07
CA TYR A 27 -1.38 -0.62 -12.76
C TYR A 27 -0.26 -1.60 -12.41
N VAL A 28 -0.21 -2.78 -13.02
CA VAL A 28 0.78 -3.81 -12.69
C VAL A 28 2.19 -3.32 -13.03
N GLY A 29 3.12 -3.48 -12.09
CA GLY A 29 4.50 -2.99 -12.19
C GLY A 29 4.66 -1.50 -11.90
N MET A 30 3.60 -0.78 -11.51
CA MET A 30 3.76 0.57 -10.97
C MET A 30 4.49 0.51 -9.63
N LYS A 31 5.63 1.19 -9.56
CA LYS A 31 6.47 1.32 -8.37
C LYS A 31 6.69 2.77 -8.02
N GLY A 32 6.87 3.05 -6.73
CA GLY A 32 7.12 4.39 -6.23
C GLY A 32 7.07 4.47 -4.72
N ARG A 33 7.20 5.68 -4.20
CA ARG A 33 7.12 5.95 -2.76
C ARG A 33 5.71 6.42 -2.40
N VAL A 34 5.10 5.88 -1.36
CA VAL A 34 3.78 6.36 -0.91
C VAL A 34 3.90 7.80 -0.39
N VAL A 35 3.08 8.70 -0.91
CA VAL A 35 3.03 10.11 -0.49
C VAL A 35 1.73 10.48 0.22
N ASP A 36 0.64 9.77 -0.07
CA ASP A 36 -0.66 10.00 0.58
C ASP A 36 -1.47 8.70 0.64
N GLU A 37 -2.33 8.61 1.65
CA GLU A 37 -3.24 7.49 1.88
C GLU A 37 -4.63 8.02 2.24
N THR A 38 -5.62 7.68 1.41
CA THR A 38 -7.02 7.91 1.73
C THR A 38 -7.71 6.58 2.01
N LYS A 39 -9.01 6.62 2.37
CA LYS A 39 -9.80 5.40 2.63
C LYS A 39 -9.71 4.37 1.49
N ARG A 40 -9.72 4.82 0.23
CA ARG A 40 -9.82 3.93 -0.94
C ARG A 40 -8.64 4.02 -1.90
N MET A 41 -7.82 5.06 -1.79
CA MET A 41 -6.72 5.31 -2.70
C MET A 41 -5.39 5.26 -1.94
N LEU A 42 -4.38 4.75 -2.62
CA LEU A 42 -2.98 4.91 -2.26
C LEU A 42 -2.35 5.82 -3.31
N VAL A 43 -1.68 6.90 -2.90
CA VAL A 43 -0.98 7.80 -3.82
C VAL A 43 0.50 7.53 -3.71
N ILE A 44 1.14 7.28 -4.86
CA ILE A 44 2.57 7.07 -4.96
C ILE A 44 3.21 8.16 -5.80
N ASP A 45 4.40 8.61 -5.41
CA ASP A 45 5.29 9.36 -6.28
C ASP A 45 6.07 8.38 -7.14
N LYS A 46 5.93 8.53 -8.45
CA LYS A 46 6.69 7.81 -9.46
C LYS A 46 7.41 8.82 -10.34
N ASP A 47 8.73 8.86 -10.24
CA ASP A 47 9.59 9.73 -11.05
C ASP A 47 9.19 11.21 -10.98
N GLY A 48 8.75 11.69 -9.79
CA GLY A 48 8.29 13.07 -9.58
C GLY A 48 6.84 13.33 -10.01
N GLY A 49 6.10 12.29 -10.40
CA GLY A 49 4.69 12.37 -10.74
C GLY A 49 3.82 11.55 -9.80
N GLU A 50 2.78 12.16 -9.25
CA GLU A 50 1.80 11.48 -8.42
C GLU A 50 0.92 10.52 -9.24
N LYS A 51 0.75 9.30 -8.74
CA LYS A 51 -0.16 8.28 -9.28
C LYS A 51 -1.10 7.81 -8.18
N ARG A 52 -2.40 7.86 -8.47
CA ARG A 52 -3.46 7.44 -7.54
C ARG A 52 -3.91 6.03 -7.90
N LEU A 53 -3.71 5.11 -6.98
CA LEU A 53 -3.99 3.68 -7.14
C LEU A 53 -5.19 3.29 -6.29
N PRO A 54 -6.25 2.72 -6.89
CA PRO A 54 -7.40 2.24 -6.14
C PRO A 54 -7.03 0.97 -5.37
N LYS A 55 -7.10 1.02 -4.03
CA LYS A 55 -6.66 -0.06 -3.14
C LYS A 55 -7.34 -1.39 -3.48
N ARG A 56 -8.67 -1.41 -3.53
CA ARG A 56 -9.47 -2.63 -3.84
C ARG A 56 -9.08 -3.37 -5.11
N ALA A 57 -8.47 -2.67 -6.06
CA ALA A 57 -8.15 -3.19 -7.38
C ALA A 57 -6.74 -3.77 -7.44
N CYS A 58 -5.92 -3.59 -6.40
CA CYS A 58 -4.48 -3.83 -6.44
C CYS A 58 -4.02 -4.70 -5.27
N VAL A 59 -2.99 -5.49 -5.53
CA VAL A 59 -2.15 -6.15 -4.53
C VAL A 59 -0.84 -5.41 -4.51
N PHE A 60 -0.43 -4.96 -3.32
CA PHE A 60 0.76 -4.14 -3.12
C PHE A 60 1.84 -4.95 -2.44
N GLU A 61 3.09 -4.77 -2.86
CA GLU A 61 4.28 -5.25 -2.17
C GLU A 61 5.04 -4.04 -1.62
N PHE A 62 5.11 -3.93 -0.31
CA PHE A 62 5.79 -2.86 0.41
C PHE A 62 7.17 -3.30 0.87
N ILE A 63 8.13 -2.38 0.82
CA ILE A 63 9.48 -2.57 1.37
C ILE A 63 9.55 -1.95 2.76
N VAL A 64 9.78 -2.79 3.77
CA VAL A 64 9.86 -2.38 5.19
C VAL A 64 11.20 -2.85 5.76
N GLY A 65 12.19 -1.95 5.78
CA GLY A 65 13.58 -2.32 6.06
C GLY A 65 14.09 -3.27 4.99
N ASP A 66 14.69 -4.40 5.39
CA ASP A 66 15.22 -5.42 4.45
C ASP A 66 14.16 -6.45 4.01
N LYS A 67 12.88 -6.22 4.32
CA LYS A 67 11.79 -7.17 4.05
C LYS A 67 10.82 -6.61 3.02
N ARG A 68 10.24 -7.53 2.28
CA ARG A 68 9.10 -7.28 1.40
C ARG A 68 7.86 -7.92 2.01
N GLU A 69 6.80 -7.15 2.13
CA GLU A 69 5.53 -7.64 2.65
C GLU A 69 4.41 -7.30 1.66
N ARG A 70 3.62 -8.32 1.32
CA ARG A 70 2.51 -8.22 0.37
C ARG A 70 1.19 -8.04 1.13
N ILE A 71 0.33 -7.17 0.64
CA ILE A 71 -0.99 -6.91 1.20
C ILE A 71 -2.03 -6.74 0.09
N GLU A 72 -3.21 -7.30 0.27
CA GLU A 72 -4.34 -7.00 -0.61
C GLU A 72 -4.86 -5.61 -0.27
N GLY A 73 -5.11 -4.77 -1.29
CA GLY A 73 -5.58 -3.42 -1.00
C GLY A 73 -6.98 -3.38 -0.34
N THR A 74 -7.75 -4.47 -0.43
CA THR A 74 -9.00 -4.67 0.32
C THR A 74 -8.78 -4.71 1.85
N GLU A 75 -7.62 -5.18 2.31
CA GLU A 75 -7.26 -5.22 3.74
C GLU A 75 -6.99 -3.82 4.30
N ILE A 76 -6.58 -2.88 3.44
CA ILE A 76 -6.26 -1.49 3.78
C ILE A 76 -7.28 -0.48 3.24
N GLU A 77 -8.45 -0.91 2.73
CA GLU A 77 -9.53 -0.02 2.24
C GLU A 77 -10.34 0.66 3.38
N PHE A 78 -9.64 1.03 4.44
CA PHE A 78 -10.19 1.70 5.61
C PHE A 78 -9.31 2.89 5.95
N ARG A 79 -9.82 3.83 6.75
CA ARG A 79 -8.97 4.90 7.24
C ARG A 79 -7.86 4.31 8.13
N PRO A 80 -6.67 4.92 8.19
CA PRO A 80 -5.59 4.46 9.06
C PRO A 80 -6.04 4.14 10.49
N GLU A 81 -6.89 4.99 11.07
CA GLU A 81 -7.50 4.84 12.39
C GLU A 81 -8.46 3.64 12.53
N ASP A 82 -9.17 3.28 11.47
CA ASP A 82 -10.11 2.16 11.44
C ASP A 82 -9.40 0.81 11.23
N ARG A 83 -8.21 0.84 10.62
CA ARG A 83 -7.43 -0.38 10.32
C ARG A 83 -6.95 -1.10 11.59
N ILE A 84 -6.66 -0.35 12.67
CA ILE A 84 -6.16 -0.89 13.94
C ILE A 84 -7.13 -1.92 14.56
N LYS A 85 -8.44 -1.74 14.36
CA LYS A 85 -9.51 -2.57 14.96
C LYS A 85 -9.68 -3.95 14.32
N ARG A 86 -9.07 -4.23 13.15
CA ARG A 86 -9.38 -5.42 12.34
C ARG A 86 -8.39 -6.57 12.39
N VAL A 87 -7.16 -6.38 12.85
CA VAL A 87 -6.21 -7.50 13.01
C VAL A 87 -6.55 -8.23 14.32
N LYS A 88 -7.25 -9.36 14.22
CA LYS A 88 -7.54 -10.26 15.33
C LYS A 88 -6.73 -11.54 15.15
#